data_AF-A0A7V6TKB6-F1
#
_entry.id   AF-A0A7V6TKB6-F1
#
_cell.length_a   1.000
_cell.length_b   1.000
_cell.length_c   1.000
_cell.angle_alpha   90.00
_cell.angle_beta   90.00
_cell.angle_gamma   90.00
#
_symmetry.space_group_name_H-M   'P 1'
#
loop_
_entity.id
_entity.type
_entity.pdbx_description
1 polymer ?
#
loop_
_entity_poly.entity_id
_entity_poly.type
_entity_poly.pdbx_seq_one_letter_code
_entity_poly.pdbx_strand_id
1 'polypeptide(L)'
;GLRIGHSREMAGMPSNILAKQPEFLGVYGEPVSIRQEIEVRGEEIRVILPPLLHQEGEWMAYVPMGLDEVELEFSYYGNQAPILGYKIIKGQKIWFLGANLSYHAYRSGQSESAQLLRNILGLNPEYSGDTLLPLLDYEASEEGYRMSYHLEQDAEMIVPISFIDGLVVKLDENRIEAVNYENLLKLHLPAGTHRLEIMIKKTAIFTWGKIFSLFTMLLVLVALVWHRRAGDQE
;
A
#
# COMPACT_ATOMS: atom_id res chain seq x y z
N GLY A 1 35.97 -5.66 -45.36
CA GLY A 1 35.49 -7.04 -45.13
C GLY A 1 34.93 -7.09 -43.72
N LEU A 2 33.62 -7.38 -43.58
CA LEU A 2 33.08 -8.66 -43.07
C LEU A 2 33.36 -8.84 -41.55
N ARG A 3 32.44 -8.42 -40.67
CA ARG A 3 31.31 -9.20 -40.07
C ARG A 3 31.75 -10.53 -39.45
N ILE A 4 31.52 -10.67 -38.14
CA ILE A 4 30.68 -11.74 -37.56
C ILE A 4 29.85 -11.11 -36.42
N GLY A 5 28.56 -11.46 -36.38
CA GLY A 5 27.65 -11.14 -35.29
C GLY A 5 27.06 -12.40 -34.64
N HIS A 6 26.29 -12.13 -33.58
CA HIS A 6 25.29 -12.94 -32.86
C HIS A 6 25.74 -13.94 -31.76
N SER A 7 25.27 -13.71 -30.54
CA SER A 7 24.06 -14.36 -29.95
C SER A 7 23.74 -13.72 -28.57
N ARG A 8 22.62 -12.98 -28.46
CA ARG A 8 21.34 -13.34 -27.82
C ARG A 8 21.44 -13.70 -26.32
N GLU A 9 20.98 -12.80 -25.45
CA GLU A 9 19.67 -12.87 -24.76
C GLU A 9 19.60 -13.97 -23.69
N MET A 10 19.69 -13.58 -22.42
CA MET A 10 18.83 -14.03 -21.32
C MET A 10 19.16 -13.23 -20.04
N ALA A 11 18.12 -12.76 -19.36
CA ALA A 11 18.11 -11.99 -18.10
C ALA A 11 18.57 -10.52 -18.17
N GLY A 12 17.65 -9.64 -18.57
CA GLY A 12 17.78 -8.19 -18.41
C GLY A 12 17.72 -7.75 -16.95
N MET A 13 18.83 -7.90 -16.22
CA MET A 13 19.06 -7.19 -14.96
C MET A 13 20.16 -6.13 -15.20
N PRO A 14 19.88 -4.82 -15.08
CA PRO A 14 20.93 -3.83 -15.15
C PRO A 14 21.84 -3.97 -13.93
N SER A 15 23.14 -4.08 -14.22
CA SER A 15 24.25 -4.08 -13.28
C SER A 15 24.36 -2.71 -12.57
N ASN A 16 23.66 -2.53 -11.46
CA ASN A 16 24.07 -1.58 -10.42
C ASN A 16 23.36 -1.91 -9.10
N ILE A 17 23.82 -2.99 -8.48
CA ILE A 17 23.44 -3.47 -7.16
C ILE A 17 24.39 -2.77 -6.20
N LEU A 18 23.99 -1.64 -5.59
CA LEU A 18 24.40 -1.23 -4.22
C LEU A 18 23.88 0.16 -3.78
N ALA A 19 23.32 1.01 -4.65
CA ALA A 19 22.57 2.21 -4.23
C ALA A 19 21.73 2.84 -5.37
N LYS A 20 20.83 2.07 -6.01
CA LYS A 20 19.84 2.68 -6.91
C LYS A 20 18.63 3.11 -6.09
N GLN A 21 18.44 4.42 -5.95
CA GLN A 21 17.18 5.03 -5.53
C GLN A 21 16.04 4.35 -6.31
N PRO A 22 14.98 3.85 -5.63
CA PRO A 22 13.91 3.14 -6.32
C PRO A 22 13.33 3.97 -7.45
N GLU A 23 13.28 3.41 -8.66
CA GLU A 23 12.75 4.06 -9.84
C GLU A 23 11.59 3.24 -10.42
N PHE A 24 10.52 3.92 -10.83
CA PHE A 24 9.41 3.32 -11.56
C PHE A 24 9.38 3.90 -12.97
N LEU A 25 9.51 3.04 -13.99
CA LEU A 25 9.61 3.46 -15.39
C LEU A 25 10.75 4.45 -15.65
N GLY A 26 11.83 4.39 -14.85
CA GLY A 26 12.95 5.34 -14.90
C GLY A 26 12.61 6.75 -14.38
N VAL A 27 11.54 6.87 -13.59
CA VAL A 27 11.22 8.05 -12.78
C VAL A 27 11.56 7.71 -11.33
N TYR A 28 12.38 8.53 -10.69
CA TYR A 28 12.74 8.37 -9.28
C TYR A 28 12.24 9.57 -8.47
N GLY A 29 11.96 9.36 -7.19
CA GLY A 29 11.50 10.43 -6.30
C GLY A 29 12.67 11.09 -5.60
N GLU A 30 12.88 12.39 -5.82
CA GLU A 30 13.87 13.18 -5.08
C GLU A 30 13.24 13.79 -3.83
N PRO A 31 13.79 13.55 -2.62
CA PRO A 31 13.23 14.10 -1.40
C PRO A 31 13.41 15.62 -1.35
N VAL A 32 12.34 16.32 -0.96
CA VAL A 32 12.34 17.76 -0.72
C VAL A 32 11.72 18.06 0.63
N SER A 33 12.28 19.05 1.31
CA SER A 33 11.78 19.59 2.58
C SER A 33 11.33 21.02 2.38
N ILE A 34 10.02 21.26 2.50
CA ILE A 34 9.39 22.55 2.24
C ILE A 34 8.92 23.15 3.56
N ARG A 35 9.49 24.30 3.94
CA ARG A 35 9.19 25.01 5.20
C ARG A 35 8.32 26.25 5.04
N GLN A 36 8.26 26.76 3.83
CA GLN A 36 7.56 28.00 3.47
C GLN A 36 6.50 27.73 2.42
N GLU A 37 5.67 28.71 2.13
CA GLU A 37 4.79 28.64 0.98
C GLU A 37 5.59 28.43 -0.31
N ILE A 38 5.01 27.71 -1.25
CA ILE A 38 5.58 27.52 -2.59
C ILE A 38 4.62 28.07 -3.63
N GLU A 39 5.17 28.72 -4.64
CA GLU A 39 4.41 29.08 -5.82
C GLU A 39 4.54 27.95 -6.84
N VAL A 40 3.44 27.28 -7.10
CA VAL A 40 3.32 26.27 -8.14
C VAL A 40 2.98 26.96 -9.45
N ARG A 41 3.76 26.67 -10.49
CA ARG A 41 3.65 27.28 -11.81
C ARG A 41 3.53 26.21 -12.89
N GLY A 42 2.63 26.44 -13.82
CA GLY A 42 2.53 25.76 -15.11
C GLY A 42 2.22 26.76 -16.22
N GLU A 43 1.86 26.28 -17.41
CA GLU A 43 1.56 27.14 -18.57
C GLU A 43 0.39 28.11 -18.27
N GLU A 44 -0.72 27.58 -17.75
CA GLU A 44 -1.94 28.36 -17.44
C GLU A 44 -2.25 28.44 -15.94
N ILE A 45 -1.51 27.71 -15.10
CA ILE A 45 -1.81 27.57 -13.67
C ILE A 45 -0.74 28.28 -12.85
N ARG A 46 -1.18 29.14 -11.93
CA ARG A 46 -0.35 29.66 -10.85
C ARG A 46 -1.13 29.61 -9.55
N VAL A 47 -0.59 28.92 -8.56
CA VAL A 47 -1.22 28.80 -7.25
C VAL A 47 -0.16 28.82 -6.15
N ILE A 48 -0.44 29.56 -5.08
CA ILE A 48 0.40 29.58 -3.89
C ILE A 48 -0.12 28.51 -2.95
N LEU A 49 0.75 27.56 -2.61
CA LEU A 49 0.45 26.53 -1.63
C LEU A 49 1.04 26.95 -0.29
N PRO A 50 0.24 27.01 0.78
CA PRO A 50 0.69 27.39 2.11
C PRO A 50 1.69 26.37 2.68
N PRO A 51 2.51 26.75 3.67
CA PRO A 51 3.20 25.76 4.48
C PRO A 51 2.20 24.91 5.29
N LEU A 52 2.58 23.69 5.66
CA LEU A 52 1.82 22.90 6.63
C LEU A 52 2.05 23.48 8.04
N LEU A 53 1.18 24.39 8.45
CA LEU A 53 1.15 24.90 9.83
C LEU A 53 0.69 23.76 10.73
N HIS A 54 1.58 23.11 11.49
CA HIS A 54 1.37 22.55 12.84
C HIS A 54 2.73 22.14 13.44
N GLN A 55 2.85 22.41 14.75
CA GLN A 55 3.98 22.53 15.68
C GLN A 55 5.38 21.91 15.46
N GLU A 56 5.69 21.11 14.43
CA GLU A 56 7.07 20.61 14.23
C GLU A 56 7.40 20.03 12.82
N GLY A 57 6.48 20.03 11.85
CA GLY A 57 6.67 19.27 10.62
C GLY A 57 7.05 20.12 9.41
N GLU A 58 8.27 19.97 8.90
CA GLU A 58 8.57 20.29 7.50
C GLU A 58 7.63 19.52 6.58
N TRP A 59 7.16 20.13 5.50
CA TRP A 59 6.48 19.39 4.44
C TRP A 59 7.52 18.56 3.69
N MET A 60 7.71 17.34 4.18
CA MET A 60 8.55 16.31 3.58
C MET A 60 7.80 15.68 2.42
N ALA A 61 8.38 15.75 1.24
CA ALA A 61 7.78 15.25 0.02
C ALA A 61 8.82 14.65 -0.92
N TYR A 62 8.33 14.04 -2.00
CA TYR A 62 9.17 13.58 -3.11
C TYR A 62 8.69 14.23 -4.40
N VAL A 63 9.61 14.69 -5.23
CA VAL A 63 9.33 15.21 -6.58
C VAL A 63 9.78 14.21 -7.64
N PRO A 64 8.96 13.93 -8.67
CA PRO A 64 9.29 12.97 -9.71
C PRO A 64 10.36 13.53 -10.66
N MET A 65 11.53 12.90 -10.66
CA MET A 65 12.66 13.22 -11.54
C MET A 65 12.77 12.21 -12.67
N GLY A 66 13.26 12.62 -13.85
CA GLY A 66 13.38 11.75 -15.03
C GLY A 66 12.10 11.65 -15.86
N LEU A 67 11.27 12.71 -15.80
CA LEU A 67 10.09 12.92 -16.65
C LEU A 67 10.51 13.39 -18.05
N ASP A 68 9.67 13.09 -19.05
CA ASP A 68 9.86 13.61 -20.40
C ASP A 68 9.34 15.04 -20.51
N GLU A 69 8.29 15.38 -19.76
CA GLU A 69 7.71 16.71 -19.71
C GLU A 69 7.16 17.03 -18.31
N VAL A 70 7.26 18.31 -17.92
CA VAL A 70 6.82 18.86 -16.64
C VAL A 70 5.73 19.90 -16.91
N GLU A 71 4.58 19.73 -16.28
CA GLU A 71 3.39 20.58 -16.44
C GLU A 71 3.24 21.55 -15.27
N LEU A 72 3.61 21.11 -14.07
CA LEU A 72 3.57 21.91 -12.85
C LEU A 72 4.87 21.73 -12.08
N GLU A 73 5.46 22.84 -11.64
CA GLU A 73 6.71 22.87 -10.89
C GLU A 73 6.72 24.01 -9.86
N PHE A 74 7.68 23.97 -8.94
CA PHE A 74 7.96 25.06 -8.00
C PHE A 74 9.47 25.24 -7.84
N SER A 75 9.90 26.40 -7.37
CA SER A 75 11.32 26.66 -7.10
C SER A 75 11.75 26.04 -5.77
N TYR A 76 12.80 25.21 -5.81
CA TYR A 76 13.43 24.59 -4.67
C TYR A 76 14.95 24.74 -4.71
N TYR A 77 15.52 25.51 -3.76
CA TYR A 77 16.95 25.85 -3.74
C TYR A 77 17.53 26.35 -5.09
N GLY A 78 16.73 27.11 -5.84
CA GLY A 78 17.12 27.66 -7.14
C GLY A 78 16.95 26.70 -8.32
N ASN A 79 16.50 25.45 -8.08
CA ASN A 79 16.14 24.49 -9.12
C ASN A 79 14.61 24.44 -9.29
N GLN A 80 14.16 23.97 -10.46
CA GLN A 80 12.75 23.64 -10.66
C GLN A 80 12.48 22.23 -10.17
N ALA A 81 11.52 22.10 -9.27
CA ALA A 81 11.11 20.86 -8.65
C ALA A 81 9.73 20.46 -9.21
N PRO A 82 9.62 19.34 -9.96
CA PRO A 82 8.35 18.93 -10.56
C PRO A 82 7.28 18.54 -9.53
N ILE A 83 6.05 18.95 -9.77
CA ILE A 83 4.84 18.49 -9.05
C ILE A 83 4.01 17.59 -9.95
N LEU A 84 3.81 17.97 -11.20
CA LEU A 84 3.07 17.17 -12.17
C LEU A 84 3.87 17.12 -13.46
N GLY A 85 3.96 15.93 -14.01
CA GLY A 85 4.45 15.74 -15.37
C GLY A 85 4.24 14.30 -15.78
N TYR A 86 4.79 13.94 -16.93
CA TYR A 86 4.55 12.63 -17.50
C TYR A 86 5.78 12.04 -18.17
N LYS A 87 5.71 10.73 -18.37
CA LYS A 87 6.64 9.96 -19.17
C LYS A 87 5.91 9.27 -20.31
N ILE A 88 6.50 9.24 -21.49
CA ILE A 88 5.95 8.62 -22.67
C ILE A 88 6.48 7.20 -22.77
N ILE A 89 5.63 6.23 -22.42
CA ILE A 89 5.95 4.81 -22.54
C ILE A 89 5.13 4.23 -23.69
N LYS A 90 5.82 3.79 -24.75
CA LYS A 90 5.18 3.23 -25.95
C LYS A 90 4.09 4.15 -26.55
N GLY A 91 4.33 5.46 -26.53
CA GLY A 91 3.39 6.47 -27.05
C GLY A 91 2.24 6.83 -26.10
N GLN A 92 2.19 6.29 -24.88
CA GLN A 92 1.19 6.66 -23.87
C GLN A 92 1.81 7.53 -22.78
N LYS A 93 1.07 8.57 -22.36
CA LYS A 93 1.45 9.42 -21.23
C LYS A 93 1.13 8.69 -19.92
N ILE A 94 2.16 8.44 -19.12
CA ILE A 94 2.03 7.97 -17.74
C ILE A 94 2.33 9.15 -16.82
N TRP A 95 1.34 9.54 -16.03
CA TRP A 95 1.39 10.73 -15.18
C TRP A 95 2.00 10.43 -13.82
N PHE A 96 2.77 11.39 -13.30
CA PHE A 96 3.40 11.33 -12.00
C PHE A 96 3.03 12.57 -11.20
N LEU A 97 2.45 12.35 -10.02
CA LEU A 97 2.10 13.40 -9.08
C LEU A 97 3.09 13.37 -7.90
N GLY A 98 3.81 14.47 -7.73
CA GLY A 98 4.82 14.70 -6.71
C GLY A 98 4.33 15.62 -5.60
N ALA A 99 5.31 16.11 -4.85
CA ALA A 99 5.14 16.98 -3.69
C ALA A 99 4.24 16.39 -2.59
N ASN A 100 3.82 15.12 -2.68
CA ASN A 100 2.81 14.55 -1.79
C ASN A 100 1.56 15.45 -1.70
N LEU A 101 1.15 16.02 -2.85
CA LEU A 101 0.12 17.07 -2.93
C LEU A 101 -1.21 16.61 -2.32
N SER A 102 -1.58 15.34 -2.48
CA SER A 102 -2.81 14.79 -1.90
C SER A 102 -2.80 14.82 -0.37
N TYR A 103 -1.68 14.48 0.27
CA TYR A 103 -1.53 14.59 1.72
C TYR A 103 -1.51 16.05 2.17
N HIS A 104 -0.82 16.92 1.42
CA HIS A 104 -0.83 18.36 1.72
C HIS A 104 -2.24 18.95 1.67
N ALA A 105 -3.03 18.63 0.65
CA ALA A 105 -4.42 19.05 0.53
C ALA A 105 -5.29 18.55 1.68
N TYR A 106 -5.14 17.28 2.07
CA TYR A 106 -5.85 16.72 3.22
C TYR A 106 -5.47 17.40 4.54
N ARG A 107 -4.16 17.62 4.79
CA ARG A 107 -3.66 18.15 6.06
C ARG A 107 -3.82 19.64 6.23
N SER A 108 -3.64 20.40 5.16
CA SER A 108 -3.79 21.86 5.21
C SER A 108 -5.25 22.25 5.43
N GLY A 109 -6.20 21.40 4.99
CA GLY A 109 -7.62 21.76 4.97
C GLY A 109 -7.92 22.98 4.08
N GLN A 110 -6.94 23.41 3.27
CA GLN A 110 -7.00 24.64 2.48
C GLN A 110 -7.55 24.37 1.07
N SER A 111 -8.22 25.39 0.55
CA SER A 111 -8.95 25.31 -0.71
C SER A 111 -8.02 25.18 -1.92
N GLU A 112 -6.83 25.74 -1.85
CA GLU A 112 -5.91 25.93 -2.97
C GLU A 112 -5.25 24.62 -3.38
N SER A 113 -4.71 23.86 -2.42
CA SER A 113 -4.15 22.53 -2.67
C SER A 113 -5.23 21.54 -3.13
N ALA A 114 -6.41 21.60 -2.51
CA ALA A 114 -7.55 20.77 -2.89
C ALA A 114 -8.06 21.13 -4.30
N GLN A 115 -8.13 22.41 -4.64
CA GLN A 115 -8.54 22.88 -5.96
C GLN A 115 -7.53 22.51 -7.04
N LEU A 116 -6.23 22.66 -6.75
CA LEU A 116 -5.18 22.21 -7.66
C LEU A 116 -5.32 20.71 -7.93
N LEU A 117 -5.47 19.91 -6.88
CA LEU A 117 -5.63 18.45 -7.02
C LEU A 117 -6.90 18.08 -7.80
N ARG A 118 -8.01 18.80 -7.56
CA ARG A 118 -9.26 18.62 -8.32
C ARG A 118 -9.06 18.90 -9.81
N ASN A 119 -8.38 20.00 -10.14
CA ASN A 119 -8.09 20.37 -11.52
C ASN A 119 -7.21 19.31 -12.21
N ILE A 120 -6.18 18.80 -11.51
CA ILE A 120 -5.29 17.75 -12.03
C ILE A 120 -6.04 16.45 -12.29
N LEU A 121 -6.86 16.02 -11.33
CA LEU A 121 -7.52 14.71 -11.37
C LEU A 121 -8.87 14.74 -12.10
N GLY A 122 -9.36 15.92 -12.49
CA GLY A 122 -10.71 16.09 -13.05
C GLY A 122 -11.82 15.68 -12.07
N LEU A 123 -11.58 15.81 -10.76
CA LEU A 123 -12.54 15.37 -9.74
C LEU A 123 -13.70 16.35 -9.64
N ASN A 124 -14.93 15.81 -9.62
CA ASN A 124 -16.12 16.59 -9.34
C ASN A 124 -16.19 16.89 -7.82
N PRO A 125 -16.25 18.18 -7.39
CA PRO A 125 -16.40 18.56 -5.99
C PRO A 125 -17.72 18.08 -5.36
N GLU A 126 -18.72 17.75 -6.19
CA GLU A 126 -20.03 17.25 -5.77
C GLU A 126 -20.08 15.72 -5.65
N TYR A 127 -18.94 15.05 -5.48
CA TYR A 127 -18.94 13.62 -5.14
C TYR A 127 -19.60 13.42 -3.77
N SER A 128 -20.89 13.11 -3.79
CA SER A 128 -21.56 12.48 -2.65
C SER A 128 -20.90 11.12 -2.48
N GLY A 129 -20.07 10.98 -1.44
CA GLY A 129 -19.46 9.70 -1.10
C GLY A 129 -20.49 8.57 -1.14
N ASP A 130 -20.07 7.39 -1.61
CA ASP A 130 -20.93 6.21 -1.55
C ASP A 130 -21.47 6.02 -0.14
N THR A 131 -22.65 5.42 -0.03
CA THR A 131 -23.31 5.13 1.24
C THR A 131 -22.32 4.48 2.21
N LEU A 132 -21.92 5.22 3.24
CA LEU A 132 -21.06 4.69 4.28
C LEU A 132 -21.86 3.67 5.09
N LEU A 133 -21.37 2.43 5.12
CA LEU A 133 -21.92 1.38 5.96
C LEU A 133 -21.17 1.38 7.30
N PRO A 134 -21.75 1.92 8.39
CA PRO A 134 -21.09 1.91 9.68
C PRO A 134 -20.95 0.47 10.18
N LEU A 135 -19.72 0.06 10.45
CA LEU A 135 -19.46 -1.17 11.19
C LEU A 135 -19.67 -0.88 12.67
N LEU A 136 -20.61 -1.60 13.27
CA LEU A 136 -20.92 -1.54 14.69
C LEU A 136 -20.16 -2.65 15.43
N ASP A 137 -19.85 -2.44 16.70
CA ASP A 137 -19.22 -3.45 17.58
C ASP A 137 -17.98 -4.12 16.98
N TYR A 138 -17.16 -3.35 16.25
CA TYR A 138 -15.96 -3.87 15.61
C TYR A 138 -14.91 -4.31 16.65
N GLU A 139 -14.52 -5.57 16.57
CA GLU A 139 -13.50 -6.19 17.41
C GLU A 139 -12.50 -6.95 16.52
N ALA A 140 -11.21 -6.69 16.72
CA ALA A 140 -10.13 -7.42 16.06
C ALA A 140 -9.31 -8.17 17.11
N SER A 141 -9.02 -9.44 16.85
CA SER A 141 -8.25 -10.33 17.71
C SER A 141 -7.27 -11.19 16.91
N GLU A 142 -6.45 -11.98 17.59
CA GLU A 142 -5.57 -12.96 16.92
C GLU A 142 -6.35 -14.04 16.15
N GLU A 143 -7.63 -14.24 16.48
CA GLU A 143 -8.46 -15.28 15.87
C GLU A 143 -9.23 -14.76 14.65
N GLY A 144 -9.29 -13.43 14.47
CA GLY A 144 -9.94 -12.77 13.34
C GLY A 144 -10.73 -11.53 13.75
N TYR A 145 -11.78 -11.24 12.98
CA TYR A 145 -12.59 -10.02 13.06
C TYR A 145 -14.04 -10.34 13.40
N ARG A 146 -14.66 -9.49 14.20
CA ARG A 146 -16.08 -9.51 14.51
C ARG A 146 -16.64 -8.11 14.31
N MET A 147 -17.81 -8.02 13.70
CA MET A 147 -18.51 -6.76 13.48
C MET A 147 -20.00 -7.01 13.30
N SER A 148 -20.79 -6.00 13.58
CA SER A 148 -22.21 -5.94 13.27
C SER A 148 -22.42 -4.92 12.14
N TYR A 149 -23.38 -5.18 11.26
CA TYR A 149 -23.74 -4.26 10.18
C TYR A 149 -25.26 -4.09 10.11
N HIS A 150 -25.69 -3.02 9.44
CA HIS A 150 -27.07 -2.83 9.02
C HIS A 150 -27.11 -2.54 7.51
N LEU A 151 -27.88 -3.33 6.77
CA LEU A 151 -28.13 -3.14 5.34
C LEU A 151 -29.61 -2.91 5.07
N GLU A 152 -29.94 -1.97 4.19
CA GLU A 152 -31.34 -1.76 3.75
C GLU A 152 -31.81 -2.83 2.76
N GLN A 153 -30.88 -3.42 2.01
CA GLN A 153 -31.12 -4.42 0.97
C GLN A 153 -29.96 -5.43 0.91
N ASP A 154 -30.23 -6.60 0.35
CA ASP A 154 -29.21 -7.62 0.10
C ASP A 154 -28.10 -7.04 -0.80
N ALA A 155 -26.84 -7.30 -0.44
CA ALA A 155 -25.69 -6.71 -1.11
C ALA A 155 -24.55 -7.71 -1.28
N GLU A 156 -23.89 -7.62 -2.44
CA GLU A 156 -22.56 -8.19 -2.66
C GLU A 156 -21.50 -7.21 -2.14
N MET A 157 -20.73 -7.63 -1.14
CA MET A 157 -19.73 -6.77 -0.50
C MET A 157 -18.32 -7.33 -0.67
N ILE A 158 -17.40 -6.46 -1.06
CA ILE A 158 -15.96 -6.73 -1.01
C ILE A 158 -15.46 -6.23 0.34
N VAL A 159 -15.00 -7.15 1.17
CA VAL A 159 -14.39 -6.87 2.46
C VAL A 159 -12.87 -6.79 2.24
N PRO A 160 -12.20 -5.70 2.68
CA PRO A 160 -10.77 -5.49 2.46
C PRO A 160 -9.91 -6.35 3.41
N ILE A 161 -10.22 -7.66 3.47
CA ILE A 161 -9.48 -8.69 4.18
C ILE A 161 -9.02 -9.69 3.13
N SER A 162 -7.74 -10.11 3.22
CA SER A 162 -7.18 -11.07 2.31
C SER A 162 -7.92 -12.41 2.37
N PHE A 163 -8.29 -12.92 1.20
CA PHE A 163 -8.84 -14.26 1.06
C PHE A 163 -7.70 -15.29 1.17
N ILE A 164 -7.70 -16.09 2.25
CA ILE A 164 -6.67 -17.09 2.53
C ILE A 164 -7.28 -18.45 2.87
N ASP A 165 -6.51 -19.52 2.70
CA ASP A 165 -6.93 -20.87 3.07
C ASP A 165 -7.17 -21.00 4.58
N GLY A 166 -8.26 -21.66 4.96
CA GLY A 166 -8.65 -21.83 6.37
C GLY A 166 -9.50 -20.69 6.93
N LEU A 167 -9.86 -19.70 6.11
CA LEU A 167 -10.84 -18.67 6.47
C LEU A 167 -12.22 -19.29 6.70
N VAL A 168 -12.87 -18.92 7.79
CA VAL A 168 -14.24 -19.30 8.13
C VAL A 168 -15.02 -18.03 8.37
N VAL A 169 -16.04 -17.81 7.55
CA VAL A 169 -16.96 -16.68 7.68
C VAL A 169 -18.28 -17.18 8.24
N LYS A 170 -18.79 -16.51 9.27
CA LYS A 170 -20.09 -16.78 9.87
C LYS A 170 -20.95 -15.52 9.88
N LEU A 171 -22.23 -15.71 9.60
CA LEU A 171 -23.28 -14.72 9.75
C LEU A 171 -24.28 -15.26 10.76
N ASP A 172 -24.48 -14.53 11.86
CA ASP A 172 -25.35 -14.95 12.97
C ASP A 172 -25.08 -16.40 13.40
N GLU A 173 -23.80 -16.70 13.66
CA GLU A 173 -23.27 -18.03 14.02
C GLU A 173 -23.29 -19.10 12.90
N ASN A 174 -24.02 -18.87 11.82
CA ASN A 174 -24.11 -19.79 10.68
C ASN A 174 -23.00 -19.55 9.67
N ARG A 175 -22.35 -20.61 9.21
CA ARG A 175 -21.29 -20.48 8.20
C ARG A 175 -21.88 -20.06 6.86
N ILE A 176 -21.32 -19.01 6.26
CA ILE A 176 -21.67 -18.55 4.92
C ILE A 176 -20.53 -18.84 3.93
N GLU A 177 -20.87 -18.85 2.64
CA GLU A 177 -19.88 -19.00 1.58
C GLU A 177 -19.11 -17.69 1.38
N ALA A 178 -17.82 -17.84 1.11
CA ALA A 178 -16.89 -16.75 0.88
C ALA A 178 -16.20 -16.97 -0.46
N VAL A 179 -16.21 -15.95 -1.31
CA VAL A 179 -15.65 -16.02 -2.67
C VAL A 179 -14.38 -15.16 -2.73
N ASN A 180 -13.38 -15.62 -3.48
CA ASN A 180 -12.19 -14.83 -3.76
C ASN A 180 -12.50 -13.83 -4.89
N TYR A 181 -12.27 -12.54 -4.63
CA TYR A 181 -12.30 -11.47 -5.63
C TYR A 181 -10.99 -10.70 -5.56
N GLU A 182 -10.08 -10.91 -6.52
CA GLU A 182 -8.76 -10.24 -6.58
C GLU A 182 -7.94 -10.38 -5.28
N ASN A 183 -7.97 -11.55 -4.65
CA ASN A 183 -7.37 -11.85 -3.34
C ASN A 183 -8.06 -11.16 -2.14
N LEU A 184 -9.21 -10.51 -2.36
CA LEU A 184 -10.08 -9.99 -1.32
C LEU A 184 -11.27 -10.91 -1.09
N LEU A 185 -11.88 -10.75 0.08
CA LEU A 185 -13.05 -11.50 0.49
C LEU A 185 -14.32 -10.88 -0.12
N LYS A 186 -15.06 -11.65 -0.91
CA LYS A 186 -16.38 -11.28 -1.42
C LYS A 186 -17.47 -12.10 -0.71
N LEU A 187 -18.48 -11.41 -0.19
CA LEU A 187 -19.59 -11.98 0.57
C LEU A 187 -20.94 -11.50 0.03
N HIS A 188 -21.91 -12.41 0.06
CA HIS A 188 -23.32 -12.06 -0.08
C HIS A 188 -23.91 -11.80 1.30
N LEU A 189 -24.29 -10.55 1.60
CA LEU A 189 -24.81 -10.16 2.91
C LEU A 189 -26.28 -9.73 2.79
N PRO A 190 -27.20 -10.35 3.57
CA PRO A 190 -28.62 -10.01 3.53
C PRO A 190 -28.95 -8.66 4.16
N ALA A 191 -30.10 -8.12 3.78
CA ALA A 191 -30.70 -6.95 4.40
C ALA A 191 -31.03 -7.20 5.89
N GLY A 192 -30.90 -6.16 6.70
CA GLY A 192 -31.16 -6.18 8.13
C GLY A 192 -29.92 -6.00 8.97
N THR A 193 -30.05 -6.24 10.27
CA THR A 193 -28.96 -6.15 11.24
C THR A 193 -28.44 -7.54 11.54
N HIS A 194 -27.17 -7.77 11.22
CA HIS A 194 -26.54 -9.07 11.38
C HIS A 194 -25.14 -8.94 11.98
N ARG A 195 -24.67 -10.03 12.57
CA ARG A 195 -23.32 -10.15 13.12
C ARG A 195 -22.46 -11.01 12.21
N LEU A 196 -21.39 -10.41 11.70
CA LEU A 196 -20.39 -11.04 10.85
C LEU A 196 -19.16 -11.41 11.69
N GLU A 197 -18.73 -12.67 11.59
CA GLU A 197 -17.48 -13.16 12.18
C GLU A 197 -16.60 -13.76 11.09
N ILE A 198 -15.37 -13.26 10.96
CA ILE A 198 -14.37 -13.72 10.00
C ILE A 198 -13.20 -14.26 10.81
N MET A 199 -13.00 -15.57 10.79
CA MET A 199 -11.98 -16.24 11.61
C MET A 199 -11.00 -17.03 10.75
N ILE A 200 -9.77 -17.16 11.23
CA ILE A 200 -8.78 -18.05 10.63
C ILE A 200 -8.72 -19.32 11.49
N LYS A 201 -9.22 -20.43 10.95
CA LYS A 201 -9.08 -21.71 11.66
C LYS A 201 -7.64 -22.18 11.55
N LYS A 202 -6.91 -22.16 12.68
CA LYS A 202 -5.56 -22.73 12.78
C LYS A 202 -5.57 -24.14 12.18
N THR A 203 -4.80 -24.34 11.12
CA THR A 203 -4.69 -25.65 10.47
C THR A 203 -4.02 -26.64 11.41
N ALA A 204 -4.33 -27.93 11.28
CA ALA A 204 -3.75 -28.98 12.13
C ALA A 204 -2.21 -28.96 12.15
N ILE A 205 -1.59 -28.44 11.08
CA ILE A 205 -0.14 -28.26 10.92
C ILE A 205 0.45 -27.42 12.05
N PHE A 206 -0.26 -26.42 12.58
CA PHE A 206 0.23 -25.61 13.69
C PHE A 206 0.37 -26.42 14.99
N THR A 207 -0.55 -27.38 15.22
CA THR A 207 -0.49 -28.29 16.37
C THR A 207 0.63 -29.32 16.20
N TRP A 208 0.78 -29.89 15.00
CA TRP A 208 1.88 -30.80 14.68
C TRP A 208 3.25 -30.12 14.80
N GLY A 209 3.35 -28.87 14.32
CA GLY A 209 4.57 -28.07 14.43
C GLY A 209 5.03 -27.89 15.88
N LYS A 210 4.11 -27.61 16.81
CA LYS A 210 4.44 -27.54 18.24
C LYS A 210 4.98 -28.87 18.78
N ILE A 211 4.37 -29.99 18.41
CA ILE A 211 4.80 -31.32 18.86
C ILE A 211 6.20 -31.64 18.31
N PHE A 212 6.43 -31.40 17.01
CA PHE A 212 7.73 -31.64 16.39
C PHE A 212 8.83 -30.75 16.98
N SER A 213 8.54 -29.47 17.26
CA SER A 213 9.49 -28.59 17.93
C SER A 213 9.84 -29.09 19.34
N LEU A 214 8.86 -29.57 20.10
CA LEU A 214 9.08 -30.13 21.44
C LEU A 214 9.91 -31.42 21.38
N PHE A 215 9.62 -32.28 20.42
CA PHE A 215 10.36 -33.52 20.19
C PHE A 215 11.81 -33.26 19.77
N THR A 216 12.02 -32.26 18.90
CA THR A 216 13.36 -31.86 18.46
C THR A 216 14.17 -31.27 19.62
N MET A 217 13.53 -30.43 20.46
CA MET A 217 14.16 -29.89 21.66
C MET A 217 14.55 -31.00 22.65
N LEU A 218 13.69 -32.01 22.84
CA LEU A 218 13.99 -33.17 23.66
C LEU A 218 15.18 -33.97 23.10
N LEU A 219 15.22 -34.21 21.80
CA LEU A 219 16.34 -34.90 21.13
C LEU A 219 17.66 -34.15 21.32
N VAL A 220 17.66 -32.83 21.19
CA VAL A 220 18.85 -31.99 21.42
C VAL A 220 19.31 -32.09 22.87
N LEU A 221 18.39 -32.06 23.84
CA LEU A 221 18.73 -32.23 25.26
C LEU A 221 19.33 -33.61 25.54
N VAL A 222 18.76 -34.68 24.98
CA VAL A 222 19.29 -36.04 25.12
C VAL A 222 20.70 -36.13 24.51
N ALA A 223 20.91 -35.58 23.32
CA ALA A 223 22.20 -35.56 22.65
C ALA A 223 23.26 -34.80 23.47
N LEU A 224 22.89 -33.65 24.06
CA LEU A 224 23.79 -32.87 24.93
C LEU A 224 24.16 -33.62 26.22
N VAL A 225 23.20 -34.33 26.84
CA VAL A 225 23.47 -35.14 28.03
C VAL A 225 24.35 -36.35 27.69
N TRP A 226 24.12 -37.01 26.57
CA TRP A 226 24.98 -38.10 26.09
C TRP A 226 26.39 -37.61 25.75
N HIS A 227 26.52 -36.47 25.07
CA HIS A 227 27.83 -35.92 24.73
C HIS A 227 28.64 -35.52 25.98
N ARG A 228 28.00 -34.93 26.99
CA ARG A 228 28.64 -34.66 28.29
C ARG A 228 29.10 -35.94 29.01
N ARG A 229 28.24 -36.97 29.05
CA ARG A 229 28.61 -38.26 29.68
C ARG A 229 29.75 -38.99 28.95
N ALA A 230 29.84 -38.84 27.63
CA ALA A 230 30.93 -39.41 26.84
C ALA A 230 32.26 -38.65 27.02
N GLY A 231 32.21 -37.34 27.32
CA GLY A 231 33.40 -36.53 27.61
C GLY A 231 33.97 -36.69 29.03
N ASP A 232 33.18 -37.19 29.99
CA ASP A 232 33.63 -37.50 31.36
C ASP A 232 34.30 -38.91 31.49
N GLN A 233 34.47 -39.64 30.37
CA GLN A 233 35.13 -40.97 30.33
C GLN A 233 36.53 -40.96 29.71
N GLU A 234 37.13 -39.79 29.48
CA GLU A 234 38.57 -39.63 29.20
C GLU A 234 39.30 -39.02 30.42
#